data_AF-A0AAX6FN81-F1
#
_entry.id   AF-A0AAX6FN81-F1
#
_cell.length_a   1.000
_cell.length_b   1.000
_cell.length_c   1.000
_cell.angle_alpha   90.00
_cell.angle_beta   90.00
_cell.angle_gamma   90.00
#
_symmetry.space_group_name_H-M   'P 1'
#
loop_
_entity.id
_entity.type
_entity.pdbx_description
1 polymer ?
#
loop_
_entity_poly.entity_id
_entity_poly.type
_entity_poly.pdbx_seq_one_letter_code
_entity_poly.pdbx_strand_id
1 'polypeptide(L)'
;MLSRHYCTLNFICVEMGNFEQSEELRAHPSNLFNRYLVMLEWRISKWDESFLNRYDEKAYNKILKIARPNGVNREGAPKLRIGALTYLCLGDDLLETNNFNLFKIFVKKCMLIC
;
A
#
# COMPACT_ATOMS: atom_id res chain seq x y z
N MET A 1 3.06 21.51 8.73
CA MET A 1 3.30 21.88 7.33
C MET A 1 2.18 21.33 6.44
N LEU A 2 2.09 20.02 6.18
CA LEU A 2 1.05 19.44 5.28
C LEU A 2 -0.41 19.67 5.75
N SER A 3 -0.71 19.44 7.03
CA SER A 3 -2.06 19.64 7.58
C SER A 3 -2.56 21.09 7.50
N ARG A 4 -1.64 22.06 7.62
CA ARG A 4 -1.94 23.50 7.52
C ARG A 4 -2.42 23.88 6.12
N HIS A 5 -1.99 23.14 5.10
CA HIS A 5 -2.32 23.40 3.70
C HIS A 5 -3.33 22.40 3.13
N TYR A 6 -3.97 21.58 3.98
CA TYR A 6 -4.92 20.54 3.57
C TYR A 6 -4.35 19.59 2.51
N CYS A 7 -3.02 19.42 2.50
CA CYS A 7 -2.34 18.55 1.55
C CYS A 7 -2.56 17.08 1.90
N THR A 8 -2.54 16.24 0.87
CA THR A 8 -2.50 14.79 1.02
C THR A 8 -1.06 14.32 0.96
N LEU A 9 -0.66 13.39 1.83
CA LEU A 9 0.66 12.76 1.76
C LEU A 9 0.59 11.58 0.79
N ASN A 10 1.40 11.59 -0.28
CA ASN A 10 1.64 10.41 -1.11
C ASN A 10 2.87 9.67 -0.59
N PHE A 11 2.74 8.38 -0.26
CA PHE A 11 3.83 7.56 0.24
C PHE A 11 4.15 6.39 -0.71
N ILE A 12 5.43 6.27 -1.07
CA ILE A 12 5.94 5.24 -1.99
C ILE A 12 6.59 4.07 -1.24
N CYS A 13 6.85 2.97 -1.95
CA CYS A 13 7.56 1.77 -1.46
C CYS A 13 6.78 0.91 -0.45
N VAL A 14 5.45 0.95 -0.53
CA VAL A 14 4.54 0.19 0.35
C VAL A 14 4.67 -1.33 0.18
N GLU A 15 5.16 -1.80 -0.96
CA GLU A 15 5.31 -3.21 -1.29
C GLU A 15 6.61 -3.86 -0.76
N MET A 16 7.61 -3.07 -0.35
CA MET A 16 8.97 -3.57 -0.07
C MET A 16 9.12 -4.31 1.27
N GLY A 17 9.78 -5.47 1.27
CA GLY A 17 10.16 -6.24 2.47
C GLY A 17 11.56 -5.95 3.00
N ASN A 18 11.78 -6.03 4.33
CA ASN A 18 13.13 -5.97 4.93
C ASN A 18 14.05 -7.08 4.40
N PHE A 19 13.52 -8.29 4.23
CA PHE A 19 14.27 -9.45 3.75
C PHE A 19 14.68 -9.34 2.26
N GLU A 20 14.13 -8.36 1.55
CA GLU A 20 14.43 -8.11 0.13
C GLU A 20 15.58 -7.11 -0.02
N GLN A 21 16.07 -6.54 1.09
CA GLN A 21 17.13 -5.52 1.08
C GLN A 21 18.46 -6.14 1.49
N SER A 22 19.54 -5.69 0.84
CA SER A 22 20.90 -6.03 1.27
C SER A 22 21.16 -5.49 2.68
N GLU A 23 21.81 -6.30 3.51
CA GLU A 23 22.17 -5.96 4.89
C GLU A 23 23.13 -4.75 4.96
N GLU A 24 23.95 -4.57 3.92
CA GLU A 24 24.88 -3.43 3.78
C GLU A 24 24.15 -2.09 3.63
N LEU A 25 22.95 -2.09 3.04
CA LEU A 25 22.18 -0.88 2.79
C LEU A 25 21.51 -0.32 4.05
N ARG A 26 21.50 -1.09 5.16
CA ARG A 26 20.80 -0.74 6.42
C ARG A 26 19.36 -0.29 6.19
N ALA A 27 18.73 -0.82 5.16
CA ALA A 27 17.38 -0.46 4.75
C ALA A 27 16.36 -1.29 5.55
N HIS A 28 15.47 -0.60 6.26
CA HIS A 28 14.39 -1.24 7.04
C HIS A 28 13.00 -0.73 6.63
N PRO A 29 12.51 -1.07 5.42
CA PRO A 29 11.19 -0.66 4.92
C PRO A 29 10.05 -0.93 5.91
N SER A 30 10.06 -2.05 6.63
CA SER A 30 9.02 -2.39 7.61
C SER A 30 9.01 -1.45 8.82
N ASN A 31 10.15 -0.91 9.23
CA ASN A 31 10.22 0.05 10.35
C ASN A 31 9.70 1.41 9.90
N LEU A 32 9.96 1.77 8.65
CA LEU A 32 9.40 2.97 8.02
C LEU A 32 7.88 2.84 7.89
N PHE A 33 7.38 1.66 7.56
CA PHE A 33 5.94 1.37 7.56
C PHE A 33 5.30 1.57 8.94
N ASN A 34 5.90 1.08 10.03
CA ASN A 34 5.34 1.31 11.37
C ASN A 34 5.26 2.81 11.72
N ARG A 35 6.25 3.60 11.27
CA ARG A 35 6.20 5.07 11.42
C ARG A 35 5.08 5.68 10.56
N TYR A 36 4.90 5.20 9.33
CA TYR A 36 3.80 5.58 8.47
C TYR A 36 2.42 5.24 9.07
N LEU A 37 2.28 4.09 9.73
CA LEU A 37 1.06 3.71 10.45
C LEU A 37 0.70 4.68 11.57
N VAL A 38 1.68 5.13 12.34
CA VAL A 38 1.46 6.17 13.36
C VAL A 38 1.04 7.48 12.70
N MET A 39 1.54 7.79 11.50
CA MET A 39 1.08 8.94 10.73
C MET A 39 -0.37 8.76 10.26
N LEU A 40 -0.85 7.53 9.96
CA LEU A 40 -2.25 7.28 9.56
C LEU A 40 -3.26 7.83 10.58
N GLU A 41 -2.93 7.80 11.88
CA GLU A 41 -3.76 8.35 12.95
C GLU A 41 -3.89 9.89 12.91
N TRP A 42 -3.05 10.57 12.13
CA TRP A 42 -3.09 12.03 12.01
C TRP A 42 -4.17 12.47 11.01
N ARG A 43 -4.80 13.62 11.26
CA ARG A 43 -5.87 14.24 10.44
C ARG A 43 -5.40 14.77 9.07
N ILE A 44 -4.61 13.99 8.35
CA ILE A 44 -4.09 14.28 7.01
C ILE A 44 -4.55 13.15 6.11
N SER A 45 -5.16 13.48 4.97
CA SER A 45 -5.51 12.51 3.92
C SER A 45 -4.24 11.88 3.34
N LYS A 46 -4.27 10.59 3.03
CA LYS A 46 -3.06 9.85 2.61
C LYS A 46 -3.34 8.99 1.39
N TRP A 47 -2.44 9.06 0.43
CA TRP A 47 -2.41 8.28 -0.80
C TRP A 47 -1.12 7.46 -0.78
N ASP A 48 -1.17 6.26 -1.32
CA ASP A 48 0.00 5.40 -1.42
C ASP A 48 0.27 5.00 -2.86
N GLU A 49 1.52 4.69 -3.16
CA GLU A 49 1.94 4.31 -4.50
C GLU A 49 2.97 3.17 -4.47
N SER A 50 2.82 2.20 -5.37
CA SER A 50 3.78 1.09 -5.53
C SER A 50 5.07 1.60 -6.19
N PHE A 51 6.25 1.22 -5.71
CA PHE A 51 7.53 1.67 -6.29
C PHE A 51 8.11 0.67 -7.32
N LEU A 52 7.89 -0.63 -7.13
CA LEU A 52 8.32 -1.68 -8.05
C LEU A 52 7.13 -2.34 -8.76
N ASN A 53 7.32 -2.68 -10.04
CA ASN A 53 6.41 -3.56 -10.79
C ASN A 53 6.47 -4.97 -10.18
N ARG A 54 5.50 -5.32 -9.35
CA ARG A 54 5.44 -6.59 -8.62
C ARG A 54 4.11 -7.29 -8.88
N TYR A 55 4.19 -8.47 -9.46
CA TYR A 55 3.01 -9.27 -9.84
C TYR A 55 2.83 -10.52 -8.96
N ASP A 56 3.36 -10.47 -7.74
CA ASP A 56 3.32 -11.59 -6.79
C ASP A 56 2.34 -11.36 -5.63
N GLU A 57 1.79 -12.45 -5.11
CA GLU A 57 0.83 -12.40 -4.01
C GLU A 57 1.39 -11.78 -2.74
N LYS A 58 2.70 -11.91 -2.48
CA LYS A 58 3.30 -11.38 -1.24
C LYS A 58 3.30 -9.86 -1.27
N ALA A 59 3.64 -9.24 -2.41
CA ALA A 59 3.55 -7.81 -2.62
C ALA A 59 2.10 -7.31 -2.46
N TYR A 60 1.13 -7.94 -3.14
CA TYR A 60 -0.28 -7.56 -3.04
C TYR A 60 -0.84 -7.68 -1.63
N ASN A 61 -0.56 -8.78 -0.93
CA ASN A 61 -1.02 -8.98 0.44
C ASN A 61 -0.37 -7.97 1.40
N LYS A 62 0.87 -7.56 1.14
CA LYS A 62 1.52 -6.51 1.92
C LYS A 62 0.81 -5.17 1.71
N ILE A 63 0.58 -4.77 0.47
CA ILE A 63 -0.16 -3.54 0.15
C ILE A 63 -1.55 -3.55 0.82
N LEU A 64 -2.28 -4.67 0.77
CA LEU A 64 -3.58 -4.80 1.44
C LEU A 64 -3.48 -4.61 2.97
N LYS A 65 -2.42 -5.14 3.59
CA LYS A 65 -2.15 -4.97 5.02
C LYS A 65 -1.82 -3.52 5.36
N ILE A 66 -1.10 -2.80 4.50
CA ILE A 66 -0.84 -1.36 4.66
C ILE A 66 -2.11 -0.55 4.50
N ALA A 67 -2.89 -0.86 3.47
CA ALA A 67 -4.12 -0.16 3.14
C ALA A 67 -5.13 -0.22 4.30
N ARG A 68 -5.16 -1.34 5.05
CA ARG A 68 -5.97 -1.52 6.26
C ARG A 68 -5.19 -2.32 7.32
N PRO A 69 -4.45 -1.64 8.19
CA PRO A 69 -3.59 -2.28 9.20
C PRO A 69 -4.35 -3.15 10.19
N ASN A 70 -5.61 -2.76 10.47
CA ASN A 70 -6.50 -3.44 11.40
C ASN A 70 -7.49 -4.38 10.68
N GLY A 71 -7.30 -4.62 9.39
CA GLY A 71 -8.20 -5.44 8.59
C GLY A 71 -9.54 -4.78 8.27
N VAL A 72 -10.54 -5.61 7.98
CA VAL A 72 -11.88 -5.19 7.56
C VAL A 72 -12.76 -4.97 8.79
N ASN A 73 -13.43 -3.83 8.86
CA ASN A 73 -14.53 -3.61 9.80
C ASN A 73 -15.86 -3.86 9.07
N ARG A 74 -16.67 -4.82 9.55
CA ARG A 74 -17.99 -5.15 8.97
C ARG A 74 -19.11 -4.28 9.51
N GLU A 75 -18.88 -3.61 10.63
CA GLU A 75 -19.87 -2.83 11.37
C GLU A 75 -19.78 -1.33 11.07
N GLY A 76 -18.84 -0.92 10.21
CA GLY A 76 -18.67 0.47 9.80
C GLY A 76 -17.31 0.76 9.17
N ALA A 77 -16.95 2.04 9.08
CA ALA A 77 -15.67 2.43 8.51
C ALA A 77 -14.50 1.85 9.35
N PRO A 78 -13.43 1.34 8.70
CA PRO A 78 -12.25 0.88 9.41
C PRO A 78 -11.53 2.05 10.09
N LYS A 79 -11.01 1.81 11.31
CA LYS A 79 -10.34 2.83 12.13
C LYS A 79 -9.16 3.49 11.42
N LEU A 80 -8.38 2.71 10.69
CA LEU A 80 -7.24 3.16 9.89
C LEU A 80 -7.37 2.61 8.47
N ARG A 81 -7.36 3.53 7.50
CA ARG A 81 -7.31 3.20 6.08
C ARG A 81 -6.55 4.26 5.29
N ILE A 82 -5.99 3.84 4.18
CA ILE A 82 -5.43 4.76 3.17
C ILE A 82 -6.60 5.30 2.32
N GLY A 83 -6.45 6.52 1.80
CA GLY A 83 -7.48 7.18 1.00
C GLY A 83 -7.51 6.72 -0.46
N ALA A 84 -6.35 6.46 -1.04
CA ALA A 84 -6.19 5.94 -2.39
C ALA A 84 -4.88 5.17 -2.53
N LEU A 85 -4.81 4.32 -3.56
CA LEU A 85 -3.59 3.61 -3.96
C LEU A 85 -3.41 3.79 -5.48
N THR A 86 -2.21 4.19 -5.88
CA THR A 86 -1.77 4.21 -7.28
C THR A 86 -0.85 3.03 -7.55
N TYR A 87 -1.17 2.21 -8.55
CA TYR A 87 -0.32 1.10 -8.97
C TYR A 87 0.52 1.52 -10.18
N LEU A 88 1.85 1.55 -10.00
CA LEU A 88 2.82 1.77 -11.07
C LEU A 88 3.36 0.42 -11.56
N CYS A 89 3.51 0.16 -12.86
CA CYS A 89 3.02 0.86 -14.06
C CYS A 89 2.14 -0.07 -14.90
N LEU A 90 1.24 0.52 -15.70
CA LEU A 90 0.62 -0.22 -16.79
C LEU A 90 1.72 -0.57 -17.81
N GLY A 91 1.82 -1.85 -18.15
CA GLY A 91 2.76 -2.36 -19.14
C GLY A 91 2.36 -3.76 -19.57
N ASP A 92 3.03 -4.29 -20.59
CA ASP A 92 2.71 -5.61 -21.17
C ASP A 92 2.80 -6.72 -20.11
N ASP A 93 3.79 -6.66 -19.23
CA ASP A 93 3.95 -7.61 -18.12
C ASP A 93 2.72 -7.67 -17.21
N LEU A 94 2.09 -6.52 -16.91
CA LEU A 94 0.86 -6.49 -16.09
C LEU A 94 -0.31 -7.11 -16.85
N LEU A 95 -0.36 -6.92 -18.16
CA LEU A 95 -1.44 -7.38 -19.04
C LEU A 95 -1.30 -8.85 -19.44
N GLU A 96 -0.18 -9.50 -19.12
CA GLU A 96 -0.06 -10.95 -19.22
C GLU A 96 -1.18 -11.64 -18.44
N THR A 97 -1.76 -12.68 -19.01
CA THR A 97 -2.98 -13.34 -18.50
C THR A 97 -2.91 -13.68 -17.01
N ASN A 98 -1.79 -14.23 -16.54
CA ASN A 98 -1.64 -14.64 -15.15
C ASN A 98 -1.53 -13.43 -14.21
N ASN A 99 -0.68 -12.46 -14.57
CA ASN A 99 -0.46 -11.25 -13.78
C ASN A 99 -1.73 -10.42 -13.71
N PHE A 100 -2.43 -10.25 -14.84
CA PHE A 100 -3.68 -9.51 -14.90
C PHE A 100 -4.80 -10.20 -14.11
N ASN A 101 -4.87 -11.55 -14.15
CA ASN A 101 -5.82 -12.29 -13.32
C ASN A 101 -5.56 -12.08 -11.83
N LEU A 102 -4.31 -12.11 -11.40
CA LEU A 102 -3.95 -11.85 -10.01
C LEU A 102 -4.23 -10.40 -9.61
N PHE A 103 -3.89 -9.45 -10.48
CA PHE A 103 -4.16 -8.04 -10.28
C PHE A 103 -5.67 -7.75 -10.11
N LYS A 104 -6.54 -8.39 -10.91
CA LYS A 104 -8.00 -8.28 -10.73
C LYS A 104 -8.46 -8.75 -9.35
N ILE A 105 -7.88 -9.85 -8.83
CA ILE A 105 -8.19 -10.33 -7.48
C ILE A 105 -7.72 -9.32 -6.44
N PHE A 106 -6.53 -8.75 -6.62
CA PHE A 106 -6.01 -7.70 -5.76
C PHE A 106 -6.92 -6.46 -5.73
N VAL A 107 -7.31 -5.93 -6.91
CA VAL A 107 -8.23 -4.80 -7.02
C VAL A 107 -9.58 -5.10 -6.36
N LYS A 108 -10.12 -6.30 -6.58
CA LYS A 108 -11.37 -6.74 -5.94
C LYS A 108 -11.25 -6.76 -4.41
N LYS A 109 -10.11 -7.19 -3.86
CA LYS A 109 -9.83 -7.12 -2.42
C LYS A 109 -9.68 -5.68 -1.93
N CYS A 110 -9.12 -4.76 -2.71
CA CYS A 110 -9.09 -3.34 -2.35
C CYS A 110 -10.52 -2.75 -2.23
N MET A 111 -11.41 -3.10 -3.17
CA MET A 111 -12.78 -2.58 -3.30
C MET A 111 -13.81 -3.22 -2.37
N LEU A 112 -13.74 -4.54 -2.09
CA LEU A 112 -14.71 -5.29 -1.26
C LEU A 112 -14.72 -4.90 0.24
N ILE A 113 -14.10 -3.78 0.55
CA ILE A 113 -13.85 -3.31 1.91
C ILE A 113 -14.21 -1.80 2.00
N CYS A 114 -15.04 -1.31 1.07
CA CYS A 114 -15.72 -0.03 1.14
C CYS A 114 -17.16 -0.23 1.61
#